data_AF-A0A821H9U8-F1
#
_entry.id   AF-A0A821H9U8-F1
#
_cell.length_a   1.000
_cell.length_b   1.000
_cell.length_c   1.000
_cell.angle_alpha   90.00
_cell.angle_beta   90.00
_cell.angle_gamma   90.00
#
_symmetry.space_group_name_H-M   'P 1'
#
loop_
_entity.id
_entity.type
_entity.pdbx_description
1 polymer ?
#
loop_
_entity_poly.entity_id
_entity_poly.type
_entity_poly.pdbx_seq_one_letter_code
_entity_poly.pdbx_strand_id
1 'polypeptide(L)'
;FPKFTFDQLSKQNITSQQLYLWSTPIDIIEDYQFYLNQLSISDDLVLSKKIFYNCTLPRFGSMCQYEIDYYHSNYMSLSEMINDFYHIYKYNPTNFTCYTHLQCNRGNSPACLDWTEICNEQIDCLDGGFDEEYCWQLEINECNENEYRCTNGQCIAKSFFQDDIYAPDCLDGSDEIQKSFVIKATCFQEMPSFKCEDVTCRISPLTSSCMKKREKLIFQSMHSIKDNSTYNECWSAFQCLIVHLRDRVDSNCNNVCTYDMCYEIIEHDCPDMLYIPTIPVLFGDIYFAYEKYNSTML
;
A
#
# COMPACT_ATOMS: atom_id res chain seq x y z
N PHE A 1 -6.79 -31.74 3.49
CA PHE A 1 -5.32 -31.73 3.44
C PHE A 1 -4.78 -32.53 4.61
N PRO A 2 -3.74 -33.36 4.39
CA PRO A 2 -3.03 -34.00 5.49
C PRO A 2 -2.55 -32.93 6.47
N LYS A 3 -2.75 -33.20 7.77
CA LYS A 3 -2.31 -32.31 8.85
C LYS A 3 -1.23 -33.03 9.63
N PHE A 4 -0.15 -32.33 9.91
CA PHE A 4 0.95 -32.83 10.72
C PHE A 4 1.24 -31.86 11.83
N THR A 5 1.73 -32.35 12.96
CA THR A 5 2.42 -31.48 13.91
C THR A 5 3.89 -31.35 13.53
N PHE A 6 4.58 -30.31 14.01
CA PHE A 6 6.03 -30.21 13.81
C PHE A 6 6.78 -31.43 14.38
N ASP A 7 6.33 -31.98 15.51
CA ASP A 7 6.86 -33.24 16.04
C ASP A 7 6.67 -34.45 15.10
N GLN A 8 5.52 -34.53 14.42
CA GLN A 8 5.28 -35.59 13.44
C GLN A 8 6.15 -35.44 12.20
N LEU A 9 6.38 -34.20 11.73
CA LEU A 9 7.29 -33.91 10.63
C LEU A 9 8.73 -34.27 10.99
N SER A 10 9.19 -33.88 12.18
CA SER A 10 10.56 -34.16 12.61
C SER A 10 10.80 -35.65 12.81
N LYS A 11 9.82 -36.39 13.34
CA LYS A 11 9.88 -37.86 13.45
C LYS A 11 9.92 -38.58 12.10
N GLN A 12 9.40 -37.94 11.05
CA GLN A 12 9.49 -38.42 9.68
C GLN A 12 10.79 -37.97 8.96
N ASN A 13 11.72 -37.33 9.69
CA ASN A 13 12.94 -36.75 9.15
C ASN A 13 12.69 -35.75 8.02
N ILE A 14 11.56 -35.02 8.07
CA ILE A 14 11.26 -33.97 7.11
C ILE A 14 12.09 -32.74 7.43
N THR A 15 12.83 -32.22 6.46
CA THR A 15 13.61 -31.00 6.63
C THR A 15 12.79 -29.76 6.25
N SER A 16 13.19 -28.60 6.74
CA SER A 16 12.60 -27.32 6.34
C SER A 16 12.73 -27.09 4.82
N GLN A 17 13.84 -27.53 4.22
CA GLN A 17 14.07 -27.43 2.77
C GLN A 17 12.99 -28.16 1.95
N GLN A 18 12.49 -29.29 2.45
CA GLN A 18 11.41 -30.01 1.77
C GLN A 18 10.09 -29.24 1.81
N LEU A 19 9.84 -28.44 2.84
CA LEU A 19 8.61 -27.67 2.96
C LEU A 19 8.51 -26.55 1.91
N TYR A 20 9.63 -26.01 1.42
CA TYR A 20 9.64 -25.06 0.29
C TYR A 20 9.03 -25.67 -0.98
N LEU A 21 9.11 -26.99 -1.16
CA LEU A 21 8.54 -27.68 -2.31
C LEU A 21 7.03 -27.96 -2.16
N TRP A 22 6.44 -27.71 -0.99
CA TRP A 22 5.05 -28.05 -0.67
C TRP A 22 4.12 -26.83 -0.61
N SER A 23 4.48 -25.75 -1.31
CA SER A 23 3.72 -24.48 -1.28
C SER A 23 3.50 -23.95 0.14
N THR A 24 4.42 -24.26 1.04
CA THR A 24 4.34 -23.87 2.45
C THR A 24 4.72 -22.39 2.57
N PRO A 25 3.93 -21.59 3.31
CA PRO A 25 4.32 -20.21 3.66
C PRO A 25 5.67 -20.14 4.37
N ILE A 26 6.49 -19.14 4.02
CA ILE A 26 7.87 -19.02 4.50
C ILE A 26 7.98 -18.91 6.03
N ASP A 27 7.04 -18.21 6.67
CA ASP A 27 6.91 -18.07 8.12
C ASP A 27 6.78 -19.44 8.81
N ILE A 28 5.98 -20.34 8.24
CA ILE A 28 5.83 -21.71 8.76
C ILE A 28 7.12 -22.51 8.59
N ILE A 29 7.84 -22.32 7.48
CA ILE A 29 9.10 -23.01 7.22
C ILE A 29 10.17 -22.53 8.21
N GLU A 30 10.26 -21.23 8.44
CA GLU A 30 11.18 -20.62 9.40
C GLU A 30 10.89 -21.07 10.82
N ASP A 31 9.63 -21.08 11.24
CA ASP A 31 9.22 -21.60 12.54
C ASP A 31 9.56 -23.08 12.71
N TYR A 32 9.41 -23.87 11.63
CA TYR A 32 9.79 -25.27 11.65
C TYR A 32 11.31 -25.45 11.75
N GLN A 33 12.09 -24.66 11.01
CA GLN A 33 13.54 -24.68 11.13
C GLN A 33 13.99 -24.26 12.53
N PHE A 34 13.36 -23.25 13.12
CA PHE A 34 13.61 -22.83 14.49
C PHE A 34 13.30 -23.96 15.47
N TYR A 35 12.15 -24.62 15.33
CA TYR A 35 11.81 -25.81 16.11
C TYR A 35 12.89 -26.91 16.01
N LEU A 36 13.33 -27.25 14.79
CA LEU A 36 14.37 -28.27 14.56
C LEU A 36 15.69 -27.92 15.26
N ASN A 37 16.08 -26.64 15.27
CA ASN A 37 17.29 -26.18 15.97
C ASN A 37 17.16 -26.35 17.49
N GLN A 38 15.96 -26.08 18.05
CA GLN A 38 15.69 -26.16 19.48
C GLN A 38 15.58 -27.58 20.02
N LEU A 39 15.31 -28.59 19.17
CA LEU A 39 15.24 -30.01 19.58
C LEU A 39 16.48 -30.49 20.34
N SER A 40 17.64 -29.88 20.11
CA SER A 40 18.90 -30.23 20.78
C SER A 40 19.11 -29.52 22.14
N ILE A 41 18.30 -28.49 22.44
CA ILE A 41 18.51 -27.56 23.55
C ILE A 41 17.37 -27.64 24.57
N SER A 42 16.12 -27.79 24.13
CA SER A 42 14.94 -27.87 25.00
C SER A 42 13.73 -28.48 24.29
N ASP A 43 12.89 -29.22 25.02
CA ASP A 43 11.57 -29.64 24.54
C ASP A 43 10.62 -28.44 24.50
N ASP A 44 10.63 -27.66 23.42
CA ASP A 44 9.62 -26.64 23.18
C ASP A 44 8.26 -27.32 22.87
N LEU A 45 7.49 -27.52 23.94
CA LEU A 45 6.16 -28.13 23.91
C LEU A 45 5.13 -27.31 23.13
N VAL A 46 5.40 -26.03 22.83
CA VAL A 46 4.49 -25.16 22.08
C VAL A 46 4.68 -25.38 20.59
N LEU A 47 5.91 -25.26 20.10
CA LEU A 47 6.21 -25.45 18.68
C LEU A 47 6.00 -26.88 18.21
N SER A 48 6.30 -27.88 19.04
CA SER A 48 6.05 -29.30 18.71
C SER A 48 4.57 -29.60 18.39
N LYS A 49 3.63 -28.81 18.95
CA LYS A 49 2.19 -28.93 18.71
C LYS A 49 1.68 -28.04 17.58
N LYS A 50 2.52 -27.18 16.99
CA LYS A 50 2.13 -26.32 15.87
C LYS A 50 1.71 -27.20 14.69
N ILE A 51 0.56 -26.87 14.11
CA ILE A 51 -0.08 -27.64 13.04
C ILE A 51 0.43 -27.12 11.69
N PHE A 52 1.00 -28.02 10.91
CA PHE A 52 1.34 -27.86 9.52
C PHE A 52 0.24 -28.47 8.63
N TYR A 53 -0.13 -27.76 7.57
CA TYR A 53 -1.06 -28.20 6.56
C TYR A 53 -0.32 -28.48 5.26
N ASN A 54 -0.31 -29.73 4.80
CA ASN A 54 0.33 -30.09 3.54
C ASN A 54 -0.60 -29.77 2.37
N CYS A 55 -0.45 -28.58 1.78
CA CYS A 55 -1.11 -28.19 0.54
C CYS A 55 -0.38 -28.76 -0.67
N THR A 56 -1.11 -28.82 -1.78
CA THR A 56 -0.54 -29.01 -3.11
C THR A 56 -1.04 -27.87 -3.98
N LEU A 57 -0.20 -27.32 -4.84
CA LEU A 57 -0.64 -26.37 -5.86
C LEU A 57 -1.87 -26.95 -6.60
N PRO A 58 -2.90 -26.13 -6.88
CA PRO A 58 -2.91 -24.66 -6.83
C PRO A 58 -3.31 -24.04 -5.49
N ARG A 59 -3.40 -24.83 -4.41
CA ARG A 59 -3.76 -24.33 -3.09
C ARG A 59 -2.54 -23.90 -2.27
N PHE A 60 -2.70 -22.83 -1.51
CA PHE A 60 -1.64 -22.23 -0.71
C PHE A 60 -2.20 -21.56 0.55
N GLY A 61 -1.29 -21.06 1.40
CA GLY A 61 -1.61 -20.43 2.68
C GLY A 61 -1.43 -21.36 3.88
N SER A 62 -1.39 -20.78 5.07
CA SER A 62 -1.06 -21.46 6.33
C SER A 62 -2.00 -22.63 6.70
N MET A 63 -3.20 -22.63 6.13
CA MET A 63 -4.23 -23.67 6.31
C MET A 63 -4.72 -24.23 4.97
N CYS A 64 -3.96 -24.03 3.88
CA CYS A 64 -4.40 -24.31 2.50
C CYS A 64 -5.71 -23.58 2.12
N GLN A 65 -5.91 -22.39 2.67
CA GLN A 65 -7.19 -21.66 2.59
C GLN A 65 -7.39 -20.91 1.28
N TYR A 66 -6.32 -20.68 0.51
CA TYR A 66 -6.37 -19.99 -0.77
C TYR A 66 -6.14 -20.96 -1.92
N GLU A 67 -6.74 -20.66 -3.07
CA GLU A 67 -6.66 -21.45 -4.29
C GLU A 67 -6.60 -20.50 -5.50
N ILE A 68 -5.76 -20.83 -6.48
CA ILE A 68 -5.75 -20.12 -7.76
C ILE A 68 -6.76 -20.79 -8.68
N ASP A 69 -7.91 -20.16 -8.90
CA ASP A 69 -9.03 -20.70 -9.68
C ASP A 69 -8.65 -21.05 -11.13
N TYR A 70 -7.71 -20.30 -11.73
CA TYR A 70 -7.27 -20.44 -13.12
C TYR A 70 -5.79 -20.85 -13.20
N TYR A 71 -5.40 -21.86 -12.42
CA TYR A 71 -4.04 -22.40 -12.51
C TYR A 71 -3.84 -23.22 -13.78
N HIS A 72 -3.02 -22.69 -14.69
CA HIS A 72 -2.53 -23.44 -15.85
C HIS A 72 -1.03 -23.64 -15.73
N SER A 73 -0.57 -24.89 -15.75
CA SER A 73 0.85 -25.26 -15.71
C SER A 73 1.68 -24.74 -16.89
N ASN A 74 1.04 -24.09 -17.86
CA ASN A 74 1.68 -23.56 -19.06
C ASN A 74 2.20 -22.13 -18.87
N TYR A 75 1.80 -21.44 -17.79
CA TYR A 75 2.31 -20.12 -17.48
C TYR A 75 3.75 -20.18 -16.97
N MET A 76 4.56 -19.21 -17.37
CA MET A 76 5.98 -19.13 -17.02
C MET A 76 6.20 -18.59 -15.60
N SER A 77 5.28 -17.75 -15.11
CA SER A 77 5.36 -17.18 -13.76
C SER A 77 3.98 -16.84 -13.17
N LEU A 78 3.92 -16.68 -11.85
CA LEU A 78 2.73 -16.21 -11.16
C LEU A 78 2.32 -14.79 -11.60
N SER A 79 3.30 -13.93 -11.91
CA SER A 79 3.07 -12.57 -12.41
C SER A 79 2.32 -12.58 -13.76
N GLU A 80 2.72 -13.48 -14.67
CA GLU A 80 2.03 -13.69 -15.95
C GLU A 80 0.58 -14.14 -15.76
N MET A 81 0.36 -15.10 -14.85
CA MET A 81 -0.98 -15.59 -14.52
C MET A 81 -1.91 -14.48 -14.01
N ILE A 82 -1.41 -13.67 -13.07
CA ILE A 82 -2.14 -12.55 -12.47
C ILE A 82 -2.48 -11.53 -13.57
N ASN A 83 -1.50 -11.19 -14.41
CA ASN A 83 -1.67 -10.26 -15.51
C ASN A 83 -2.77 -10.70 -16.49
N ASP A 84 -2.74 -11.95 -16.94
CA ASP A 84 -3.74 -12.50 -17.84
C ASP A 84 -5.14 -12.50 -17.23
N PHE A 85 -5.25 -12.88 -15.95
CA PHE A 85 -6.51 -12.92 -15.26
C PHE A 85 -7.18 -11.53 -15.23
N TYR A 86 -6.47 -10.51 -14.76
CA TYR A 86 -7.05 -9.16 -14.63
C TYR A 86 -7.11 -8.38 -15.93
N HIS A 87 -6.39 -8.81 -16.98
CA HIS A 87 -6.61 -8.32 -18.33
C HIS A 87 -8.01 -8.71 -18.84
N ILE A 88 -8.52 -9.88 -18.46
CA ILE A 88 -9.89 -10.34 -18.79
C ILE A 88 -10.91 -9.79 -17.79
N TYR A 89 -10.60 -9.89 -16.48
CA TYR A 89 -11.49 -9.52 -15.39
C TYR A 89 -11.01 -8.21 -14.75
N LYS A 90 -11.46 -7.08 -15.30
CA LYS A 90 -11.05 -5.74 -14.82
C LYS A 90 -11.18 -5.63 -13.30
N TYR A 91 -10.06 -5.35 -12.64
CA TYR A 91 -10.02 -5.16 -11.19
C TYR A 91 -10.55 -3.78 -10.79
N ASN A 92 -11.36 -3.75 -9.73
CA ASN A 92 -11.93 -2.52 -9.20
C ASN A 92 -12.00 -2.61 -7.67
N PRO A 93 -10.89 -2.33 -6.96
CA PRO A 93 -10.87 -2.46 -5.51
C PRO A 93 -11.80 -1.44 -4.86
N THR A 94 -12.63 -1.91 -3.94
CA THR A 94 -13.49 -1.06 -3.10
C THR A 94 -12.86 -0.78 -1.74
N ASN A 95 -11.98 -1.66 -1.29
CA ASN A 95 -11.31 -1.61 0.00
C ASN A 95 -9.81 -1.72 -0.22
N PHE A 96 -9.04 -1.03 0.63
CA PHE A 96 -7.59 -1.10 0.64
C PHE A 96 -7.12 -1.71 1.94
N THR A 97 -5.95 -2.34 1.90
CA THR A 97 -5.26 -2.81 3.08
C THR A 97 -4.64 -1.62 3.82
N CYS A 98 -4.59 -1.76 5.13
CA CYS A 98 -4.02 -0.79 6.04
C CYS A 98 -2.82 -1.43 6.72
N TYR A 99 -1.74 -0.67 6.86
CA TYR A 99 -0.63 -1.07 7.71
C TYR A 99 -1.07 -0.96 9.18
N THR A 100 -0.92 -2.05 9.93
CA THR A 100 -1.47 -2.15 11.31
C THR A 100 -0.40 -2.27 12.39
N HIS A 101 0.86 -2.47 11.99
CA HIS A 101 1.96 -2.64 12.94
C HIS A 101 2.53 -1.30 13.45
N LEU A 102 2.20 -0.19 12.79
CA LEU A 102 2.49 1.16 13.24
C LEU A 102 1.18 1.82 13.69
N GLN A 103 1.15 2.34 14.92
CA GLN A 103 0.03 3.15 15.39
C GLN A 103 0.12 4.53 14.74
N CYS A 104 -0.88 4.86 13.93
CA CYS A 104 -0.89 6.05 13.11
C CYS A 104 -2.32 6.55 12.92
N ASN A 105 -2.57 7.80 13.25
CA ASN A 105 -3.77 8.51 12.87
C ASN A 105 -3.60 9.12 11.48
N ARG A 106 -3.86 8.32 10.45
CA ARG A 106 -3.82 8.78 9.05
C ARG A 106 -4.94 9.78 8.71
N GLY A 107 -6.01 9.81 9.50
CA GLY A 107 -7.23 10.57 9.24
C GLY A 107 -8.47 9.71 9.32
N ASN A 108 -9.58 10.24 8.79
CA ASN A 108 -10.88 9.58 8.88
C ASN A 108 -11.00 8.34 7.98
N SER A 109 -11.88 7.41 8.33
CA SER A 109 -12.29 6.35 7.41
C SER A 109 -12.86 6.95 6.11
N PRO A 110 -12.51 6.42 4.92
CA PRO A 110 -11.79 5.16 4.68
C PRO A 110 -10.26 5.29 4.56
N ALA A 111 -9.66 6.45 4.86
CA ALA A 111 -8.21 6.60 4.83
C ALA A 111 -7.56 5.80 5.97
N CYS A 112 -6.43 5.18 5.67
CA CYS A 112 -5.59 4.48 6.64
C CYS A 112 -4.15 4.46 6.12
N LEU A 113 -3.20 4.19 7.01
CA LEU A 113 -1.78 4.18 6.66
C LEU A 113 -1.49 3.08 5.63
N ASP A 114 -0.78 3.44 4.55
CA ASP A 114 -0.20 2.47 3.61
C ASP A 114 1.21 2.08 4.06
N TRP A 115 1.67 0.89 3.70
CA TRP A 115 3.06 0.52 4.01
C TRP A 115 4.05 1.38 3.21
N THR A 116 3.68 1.83 1.99
CA THR A 116 4.50 2.74 1.17
C THR A 116 4.62 4.14 1.77
N GLU A 117 3.83 4.45 2.79
CA GLU A 117 3.83 5.73 3.48
C GLU A 117 4.83 5.78 4.64
N ILE A 118 5.52 4.68 4.95
CA ILE A 118 6.51 4.63 6.04
C ILE A 118 7.90 4.96 5.49
N CYS A 119 8.60 5.88 6.13
CA CYS A 119 9.93 6.35 5.75
C CYS A 119 10.00 6.83 4.28
N ASN A 120 8.96 7.55 3.84
CA ASN A 120 8.84 8.04 2.47
C ASN A 120 9.20 9.53 2.32
N GLU A 121 9.73 10.16 3.37
CA GLU A 121 10.07 11.59 3.49
C GLU A 121 8.84 12.52 3.62
N GLN A 122 7.65 11.98 3.82
CA GLN A 122 6.39 12.71 3.95
C GLN A 122 5.66 12.28 5.21
N ILE A 123 5.29 13.26 6.04
CA ILE A 123 4.51 12.99 7.25
C ILE A 123 3.05 12.77 6.85
N ASP A 124 2.61 11.52 6.97
CA ASP A 124 1.25 11.04 6.73
C ASP A 124 0.50 10.77 8.05
N CYS A 125 1.20 10.45 9.16
CA CYS A 125 0.58 10.28 10.48
C CYS A 125 0.34 11.62 11.19
N LEU A 126 -0.93 11.99 11.36
CA LEU A 126 -1.35 13.27 11.97
C LEU A 126 -1.07 13.34 13.47
N ASP A 127 -0.85 12.21 14.14
CA ASP A 127 -0.63 12.09 15.59
C ASP A 127 0.84 12.14 16.00
N GLY A 128 1.73 12.68 15.16
CA GLY A 128 3.13 12.96 15.54
C GLY A 128 4.18 12.61 14.49
N GLY A 129 3.77 12.19 13.28
CA GLY A 129 4.71 11.82 12.22
C GLY A 129 5.53 10.56 12.52
N PHE A 130 4.90 9.58 13.19
CA PHE A 130 5.55 8.33 13.57
C PHE A 130 6.00 7.47 12.39
N ASP A 131 5.37 7.65 11.22
CA ASP A 131 5.75 7.05 9.94
C ASP A 131 7.15 7.46 9.46
N GLU A 132 7.63 8.63 9.89
CA GLU A 132 8.95 9.16 9.54
C GLU A 132 9.94 9.11 10.73
N GLU A 133 9.56 8.47 11.84
CA GLU A 133 10.42 8.33 13.00
C GLU A 133 11.45 7.19 12.80
N TYR A 134 12.70 7.43 13.20
CA TYR A 134 13.81 6.47 13.12
C TYR A 134 14.22 5.98 11.71
N CYS A 135 13.75 6.63 10.65
CA CYS A 135 14.10 6.26 9.26
C CYS A 135 15.58 6.46 8.89
N TRP A 136 16.32 7.28 9.66
CA TRP A 136 17.77 7.51 9.49
C TRP A 136 18.59 6.21 9.51
N GLN A 137 18.08 5.15 10.13
CA GLN A 137 18.73 3.84 10.16
C GLN A 137 18.92 3.25 8.76
N LEU A 138 17.98 3.53 7.83
CA LEU A 138 18.09 3.11 6.44
C LEU A 138 19.20 3.89 5.70
N GLU A 139 19.35 5.19 6.00
CA GLU A 139 20.34 6.04 5.35
C GLU A 139 21.78 5.64 5.71
N ILE A 140 22.01 5.26 6.98
CA ILE A 140 23.34 4.85 7.45
C ILE A 140 23.65 3.37 7.20
N ASN A 141 22.71 2.61 6.64
CA ASN A 141 22.87 1.20 6.43
C ASN A 141 23.99 0.93 5.39
N GLU A 142 24.98 0.14 5.79
CA GLU A 142 26.07 -0.33 4.93
C GLU A 142 25.80 -1.78 4.53
N CYS A 143 25.62 -2.00 3.23
CA CYS A 143 25.38 -3.33 2.70
C CYS A 143 26.66 -4.17 2.66
N ASN A 144 26.50 -5.49 2.76
CA ASN A 144 27.60 -6.44 2.63
C ASN A 144 28.18 -6.45 1.21
N GLU A 145 29.39 -7.00 1.05
CA GLU A 145 30.05 -7.11 -0.26
C GLU A 145 29.24 -7.88 -1.31
N ASN A 146 28.31 -8.74 -0.90
CA ASN A 146 27.46 -9.55 -1.80
C ASN A 146 26.08 -8.94 -2.03
N GLU A 147 25.86 -7.71 -1.58
CA GLU A 147 24.58 -7.01 -1.66
C GLU A 147 24.69 -5.78 -2.58
N TYR A 148 23.55 -5.39 -3.15
CA TYR A 148 23.34 -4.14 -3.84
C TYR A 148 22.58 -3.19 -2.91
N ARG A 149 23.00 -1.93 -2.85
CA ARG A 149 22.37 -0.89 -2.04
C ARG A 149 21.40 -0.09 -2.90
N CYS A 150 20.11 -0.22 -2.61
CA CYS A 150 19.04 0.59 -3.20
C CYS A 150 19.21 2.08 -2.84
N THR A 151 18.52 2.96 -3.56
CA THR A 151 18.62 4.42 -3.32
C THR A 151 18.03 4.81 -1.97
N ASN A 152 16.97 4.12 -1.53
CA ASN A 152 16.36 4.24 -0.21
C ASN A 152 17.18 3.61 0.95
N GLY A 153 18.37 3.04 0.68
CA GLY A 153 19.23 2.43 1.70
C GLY A 153 18.96 0.97 2.03
N GLN A 154 17.94 0.35 1.41
CA GLN A 154 17.72 -1.09 1.48
C GLN A 154 18.90 -1.85 0.86
N CYS A 155 19.24 -3.00 1.45
CA CYS A 155 20.21 -3.93 0.89
C CYS A 155 19.48 -5.14 0.31
N ILE A 156 19.73 -5.45 -0.95
CA ILE A 156 19.23 -6.66 -1.63
C ILE A 156 20.40 -7.52 -2.08
N ALA A 157 20.18 -8.81 -2.34
CA ALA A 157 21.23 -9.66 -2.89
C ALA A 157 21.67 -9.15 -4.28
N LYS A 158 22.98 -9.19 -4.59
CA LYS A 158 23.47 -8.79 -5.93
C LYS A 158 22.85 -9.57 -7.09
N SER A 159 22.33 -10.77 -6.84
CA SER A 159 21.62 -11.56 -7.84
C SER A 159 20.28 -10.97 -8.25
N PHE A 160 19.70 -10.10 -7.42
CA PHE A 160 18.43 -9.39 -7.64
C PHE A 160 18.63 -7.99 -8.22
N PHE A 161 19.86 -7.65 -8.62
CA PHE A 161 20.09 -6.39 -9.30
C PHE A 161 19.88 -6.58 -10.80
N GLN A 162 18.87 -5.90 -11.38
CA GLN A 162 18.53 -5.96 -12.80
C GLN A 162 18.14 -7.35 -13.28
N ASP A 163 17.37 -8.08 -12.46
CA ASP A 163 16.97 -9.46 -12.76
C ASP A 163 15.56 -9.55 -13.37
N ASP A 164 14.56 -8.87 -12.79
CA ASP A 164 13.18 -8.84 -13.28
C ASP A 164 12.51 -7.46 -13.12
N ILE A 165 12.33 -6.76 -14.25
CA ILE A 165 11.63 -5.47 -14.33
C ILE A 165 10.17 -5.51 -13.82
N TYR A 166 9.57 -6.70 -13.69
CA TYR A 166 8.19 -6.88 -13.22
C TYR A 166 8.08 -7.31 -11.75
N ALA A 167 9.22 -7.52 -11.07
CA ALA A 167 9.29 -7.82 -9.66
C ALA A 167 10.49 -7.10 -9.03
N PRO A 168 10.47 -5.76 -8.94
CA PRO A 168 11.56 -5.01 -8.31
C PRO A 168 11.70 -5.44 -6.84
N ASP A 169 12.92 -5.71 -6.41
CA ASP A 169 13.28 -6.11 -5.05
C ASP A 169 13.57 -4.90 -4.17
N CYS A 170 14.07 -3.81 -4.76
CA CYS A 170 14.13 -2.53 -4.05
C CYS A 170 12.72 -1.96 -3.89
N LEU A 171 12.34 -1.53 -2.68
CA LEU A 171 11.06 -0.86 -2.43
C LEU A 171 10.92 0.46 -3.19
N ASP A 172 12.02 1.08 -3.60
CA ASP A 172 12.01 2.25 -4.48
C ASP A 172 12.18 1.86 -5.96
N GLY A 173 12.30 0.59 -6.31
CA GLY A 173 12.55 0.07 -7.66
C GLY A 173 13.85 0.56 -8.30
N SER A 174 14.86 0.95 -7.51
CA SER A 174 16.15 1.49 -8.00
C SER A 174 17.15 0.43 -8.47
N ASP A 175 16.84 -0.84 -8.26
CA ASP A 175 17.48 -1.99 -8.88
C ASP A 175 17.19 -2.09 -10.38
N GLU A 176 16.00 -1.67 -10.83
CA GLU A 176 15.55 -1.86 -12.21
C GLU A 176 15.75 -0.62 -13.13
N ILE A 177 16.43 -0.81 -14.27
CA ILE A 177 16.86 0.29 -15.18
C ILE A 177 15.67 1.10 -15.76
N GLN A 178 14.49 0.49 -15.93
CA GLN A 178 13.33 1.10 -16.62
C GLN A 178 12.21 1.59 -15.69
N LYS A 179 12.55 1.96 -14.45
CA LYS A 179 11.67 2.41 -13.36
C LYS A 179 10.49 3.32 -13.78
N SER A 180 10.75 4.44 -14.45
CA SER A 180 9.77 5.54 -14.58
C SER A 180 8.63 5.28 -15.58
N PHE A 181 8.94 4.70 -16.75
CA PHE A 181 7.96 4.55 -17.83
C PHE A 181 7.09 3.29 -17.63
N VAL A 182 7.70 2.20 -17.17
CA VAL A 182 7.04 0.90 -17.02
C VAL A 182 6.07 0.90 -15.83
N ILE A 183 6.48 1.42 -14.66
CA ILE A 183 5.61 1.48 -13.47
C ILE A 183 4.39 2.36 -13.75
N LYS A 184 4.61 3.57 -14.31
CA LYS A 184 3.50 4.45 -14.67
C LYS A 184 2.56 3.76 -15.65
N ALA A 185 3.03 3.19 -16.75
CA ALA A 185 2.17 2.59 -17.77
C ALA A 185 1.41 1.34 -17.29
N THR A 186 1.98 0.57 -16.36
CA THR A 186 1.44 -0.74 -15.99
C THR A 186 0.54 -0.73 -14.75
N CYS A 187 0.79 0.15 -13.77
CA CYS A 187 -0.07 0.26 -12.58
C CYS A 187 -1.41 0.96 -12.85
N PHE A 188 -1.64 1.47 -14.07
CA PHE A 188 -2.94 2.05 -14.48
C PHE A 188 -4.11 1.06 -14.41
N GLN A 189 -3.85 -0.24 -14.53
CA GLN A 189 -4.91 -1.25 -14.45
C GLN A 189 -5.34 -1.53 -13.00
N GLU A 190 -4.66 -0.94 -12.01
CA GLU A 190 -4.86 -1.11 -10.56
C GLU A 190 -4.82 -2.57 -10.08
N MET A 191 -4.39 -3.48 -10.95
CA MET A 191 -4.26 -4.91 -10.67
C MET A 191 -3.28 -5.16 -9.53
N PRO A 192 -3.62 -6.04 -8.57
CA PRO A 192 -2.69 -6.44 -7.53
C PRO A 192 -1.50 -7.16 -8.18
N SER A 193 -0.32 -6.58 -8.09
CA SER A 193 0.91 -7.14 -8.68
C SER A 193 2.13 -6.62 -7.94
N PHE A 194 3.17 -7.45 -7.85
CA PHE A 194 4.42 -7.12 -7.15
C PHE A 194 4.98 -5.77 -7.62
N LYS A 195 5.05 -5.54 -8.93
CA LYS A 195 5.48 -4.25 -9.53
C LYS A 195 4.73 -2.99 -9.08
N CYS A 196 3.56 -3.10 -8.44
CA CYS A 196 2.75 -1.96 -8.00
C CYS A 196 2.51 -1.95 -6.49
N GLU A 197 2.43 -3.13 -5.87
CA GLU A 197 2.10 -3.31 -4.46
C GLU A 197 3.33 -3.40 -3.57
N ASP A 198 4.50 -3.74 -4.12
CA ASP A 198 5.77 -3.93 -3.37
C ASP A 198 6.76 -2.78 -3.62
N VAL A 199 6.32 -1.73 -4.32
CA VAL A 199 7.14 -0.54 -4.60
C VAL A 199 6.44 0.75 -4.19
N THR A 200 7.25 1.74 -3.85
CA THR A 200 6.86 3.11 -3.53
C THR A 200 6.81 3.96 -4.81
N CYS A 201 5.76 4.77 -4.92
CA CYS A 201 5.45 5.60 -6.08
C CYS A 201 5.23 7.07 -5.68
N ARG A 202 6.06 7.97 -6.22
CA ARG A 202 5.85 9.42 -6.11
C ARG A 202 4.97 9.96 -7.24
N ILE A 203 3.86 9.28 -7.53
CA ILE A 203 2.90 9.65 -8.60
C ILE A 203 1.85 10.63 -8.09
N SER A 204 1.46 10.51 -6.82
CA SER A 204 0.41 11.29 -6.17
C SER A 204 1.00 12.12 -5.02
N PRO A 205 0.51 13.34 -4.77
CA PRO A 205 0.98 14.16 -3.65
C PRO A 205 0.41 13.73 -2.28
N LEU A 206 -0.66 12.93 -2.26
CA LEU A 206 -1.33 12.53 -1.01
C LEU A 206 -0.98 11.12 -0.53
N THR A 207 -0.21 10.35 -1.31
CA THR A 207 0.17 8.98 -0.94
C THR A 207 1.32 8.52 -1.81
N SER A 208 2.19 7.69 -1.23
CA SER A 208 3.27 7.00 -1.94
C SER A 208 2.83 5.69 -2.59
N SER A 209 1.53 5.36 -2.55
CA SER A 209 0.99 4.19 -3.24
C SER A 209 0.96 4.39 -4.76
N CYS A 210 1.27 3.33 -5.50
CA CYS A 210 1.12 3.31 -6.97
C CYS A 210 -0.36 3.26 -7.41
N MET A 211 -1.30 3.03 -6.49
CA MET A 211 -2.74 2.89 -6.78
C MET A 211 -3.49 4.22 -6.71
N LYS A 212 -3.97 4.72 -7.86
CA LYS A 212 -4.68 6.01 -7.94
C LYS A 212 -5.96 6.10 -7.11
N LYS A 213 -6.69 4.99 -6.97
CA LYS A 213 -7.88 4.95 -6.10
C LYS A 213 -7.57 5.21 -4.64
N ARG A 214 -6.36 4.88 -4.15
CA ARG A 214 -5.99 5.16 -2.76
C ARG A 214 -5.99 6.66 -2.49
N GLU A 215 -5.39 7.45 -3.38
CA GLU A 215 -5.45 8.91 -3.33
C GLU A 215 -6.90 9.43 -3.31
N LYS A 216 -7.80 8.83 -4.11
CA LYS A 216 -9.22 9.22 -4.11
C LYS A 216 -9.86 9.00 -2.74
N LEU A 217 -9.58 7.88 -2.08
CA LEU A 217 -10.12 7.59 -0.75
C LEU A 217 -9.55 8.52 0.32
N ILE A 218 -8.26 8.84 0.26
CA ILE A 218 -7.63 9.83 1.15
C ILE A 218 -8.28 11.20 0.96
N PHE A 219 -8.46 11.62 -0.29
CA PHE A 219 -9.13 12.88 -0.62
C PHE A 219 -10.58 12.91 -0.12
N GLN A 220 -11.33 11.81 -0.27
CA GLN A 220 -12.70 11.68 0.25
C GLN A 220 -12.75 11.71 1.78
N SER A 221 -11.81 11.06 2.45
CA SER A 221 -11.65 11.10 3.90
C SER A 221 -11.41 12.52 4.41
N MET A 222 -10.50 13.25 3.77
CA MET A 222 -10.20 14.64 4.13
C MET A 222 -11.45 15.52 4.13
N HIS A 223 -12.36 15.31 3.18
CA HIS A 223 -13.58 16.09 3.07
C HIS A 223 -14.82 15.38 3.63
N SER A 224 -14.64 14.32 4.41
CA SER A 224 -15.76 13.57 5.01
C SER A 224 -16.40 14.31 6.20
N ILE A 225 -15.61 15.13 6.91
CA ILE A 225 -16.12 16.00 7.97
C ILE A 225 -16.38 17.38 7.38
N LYS A 226 -17.63 17.80 7.52
CA LYS A 226 -18.09 19.14 7.17
C LYS A 226 -18.27 19.96 8.44
N ASP A 227 -17.85 21.22 8.40
CA ASP A 227 -18.16 22.16 9.48
C ASP A 227 -19.64 22.53 9.42
N ASN A 228 -20.30 22.45 10.58
CA ASN A 228 -21.71 22.78 10.75
C ASN A 228 -22.01 24.24 10.38
N SER A 229 -21.02 25.13 10.44
CA SER A 229 -21.14 26.55 10.05
C SER A 229 -21.26 26.76 8.54
N THR A 230 -20.73 25.83 7.73
CA THR A 230 -20.66 25.99 6.27
C THR A 230 -21.97 25.61 5.60
N TYR A 231 -22.51 26.45 4.70
CA TYR A 231 -23.66 26.08 3.87
C TYR A 231 -23.32 24.87 2.96
N ASN A 232 -24.28 23.95 2.78
CA ASN A 232 -24.08 22.72 1.98
C ASN A 232 -23.64 23.00 0.53
N GLU A 233 -24.15 24.08 -0.05
CA GLU A 233 -23.85 24.50 -1.42
C GLU A 233 -22.40 24.97 -1.57
N CYS A 234 -21.94 25.83 -0.66
CA CYS A 234 -20.55 26.28 -0.58
C CYS A 234 -19.54 25.11 -0.47
N TRP A 235 -19.80 24.18 0.45
CA TRP A 235 -18.95 23.00 0.64
C TRP A 235 -18.85 22.13 -0.62
N SER A 236 -20.00 21.86 -1.24
CA SER A 236 -20.08 21.02 -2.44
C SER A 236 -19.43 21.70 -3.65
N ALA A 237 -19.62 23.01 -3.80
CA ALA A 237 -18.98 23.80 -4.86
C ALA A 237 -17.45 23.78 -4.74
N PHE A 238 -16.91 23.93 -3.52
CA PHE A 238 -15.46 23.88 -3.30
C PHE A 238 -14.87 22.50 -3.57
N GLN A 239 -15.51 21.43 -3.07
CA GLN A 239 -15.11 20.06 -3.38
C GLN A 239 -15.07 19.81 -4.89
N CYS A 240 -16.09 20.28 -5.61
CA CYS A 240 -16.17 20.10 -7.06
C CYS A 240 -15.19 20.98 -7.85
N LEU A 241 -14.90 22.20 -7.37
CA LEU A 241 -13.84 23.02 -7.95
C LEU A 241 -12.48 22.33 -7.90
N ILE A 242 -12.12 21.71 -6.75
CA ILE A 242 -10.86 20.97 -6.64
C ILE A 242 -10.82 19.77 -7.59
N VAL A 243 -11.93 19.04 -7.73
CA VAL A 243 -12.04 17.91 -8.66
C VAL A 243 -11.83 18.38 -10.10
N HIS A 244 -12.48 19.47 -10.51
CA HIS A 244 -12.32 20.07 -11.83
C HIS A 244 -10.89 20.56 -12.08
N LEU A 245 -10.25 21.21 -11.10
CA LEU A 245 -8.84 21.66 -11.19
C LEU A 245 -7.83 20.52 -11.38
N ARG A 246 -8.19 19.30 -10.97
CA ARG A 246 -7.34 18.10 -11.15
C ARG A 246 -7.62 17.37 -12.47
N ASP A 247 -8.41 17.95 -13.38
CA ASP A 247 -8.89 17.33 -14.62
C ASP A 247 -9.55 15.94 -14.38
N ARG A 248 -10.14 15.74 -13.20
CA ARG A 248 -10.83 14.50 -12.87
C ARG A 248 -12.30 14.62 -13.21
N VAL A 249 -12.81 13.71 -14.03
CA VAL A 249 -14.25 13.59 -14.26
C VAL A 249 -14.87 12.87 -13.07
N ASP A 250 -15.61 13.60 -12.23
CA ASP A 250 -16.51 13.02 -11.23
C ASP A 250 -17.96 13.29 -11.63
N SER A 251 -18.71 12.22 -11.87
CA SER A 251 -20.13 12.30 -12.25
C SER A 251 -20.98 13.02 -11.21
N ASN A 252 -20.56 13.01 -9.94
CA ASN A 252 -21.29 13.69 -8.88
C ASN A 252 -21.15 15.21 -9.02
N CYS A 253 -19.98 15.70 -9.42
CA CYS A 253 -19.73 17.14 -9.56
C CYS A 253 -20.41 17.76 -10.78
N ASN A 254 -20.58 17.01 -11.86
CA ASN A 254 -21.32 17.47 -13.03
C ASN A 254 -22.78 17.86 -12.72
N ASN A 255 -23.37 17.25 -11.68
CA ASN A 255 -24.73 17.56 -11.23
C ASN A 255 -24.77 18.69 -10.18
N VAL A 256 -23.62 19.08 -9.62
CA VAL A 256 -23.51 20.15 -8.61
C VAL A 256 -23.21 21.49 -9.29
N CYS A 257 -22.12 21.58 -10.03
CA CYS A 257 -21.72 22.80 -10.74
C CYS A 257 -20.66 22.50 -11.82
N THR A 258 -20.67 23.28 -12.90
CA THR A 258 -19.51 23.39 -13.81
C THR A 258 -18.41 24.21 -13.14
N TYR A 259 -17.19 24.17 -13.67
CA TYR A 259 -16.07 24.94 -13.14
C TYR A 259 -16.42 26.41 -12.83
N ASP A 260 -16.95 27.14 -13.81
CA ASP A 260 -17.31 28.57 -13.64
C ASP A 260 -18.43 28.76 -12.60
N MET A 261 -19.45 27.90 -12.61
CA MET A 261 -20.55 27.97 -11.64
C MET A 261 -20.06 27.67 -10.21
N CYS A 262 -19.13 26.72 -10.03
CA CYS A 262 -18.57 26.45 -8.72
C CYS A 262 -17.82 27.67 -8.19
N TYR A 263 -17.06 28.35 -9.05
CA TYR A 263 -16.35 29.58 -8.70
C TYR A 263 -17.31 30.69 -8.29
N GLU A 264 -18.39 30.91 -9.05
CA GLU A 264 -19.42 31.91 -8.72
C GLU A 264 -20.12 31.63 -7.38
N ILE A 265 -20.49 30.38 -7.11
CA ILE A 265 -21.08 29.95 -5.82
C ILE A 265 -20.10 30.25 -4.68
N ILE A 266 -18.81 29.95 -4.88
CA ILE A 266 -17.80 30.21 -3.86
C ILE A 266 -17.67 31.71 -3.61
N GLU A 267 -17.54 32.53 -4.65
CA GLU A 267 -17.40 33.99 -4.51
C GLU A 267 -18.63 34.65 -3.87
N HIS A 268 -19.84 34.22 -4.18
CA HIS A 268 -21.06 34.88 -3.70
C HIS A 268 -21.60 34.31 -2.37
N ASP A 269 -21.62 32.99 -2.22
CA ASP A 269 -22.38 32.32 -1.14
C ASP A 269 -21.51 31.76 -0.02
N CYS A 270 -20.20 31.64 -0.22
CA CYS A 270 -19.28 31.20 0.84
C CYS A 270 -18.84 32.36 1.77
N PRO A 271 -18.43 32.06 3.01
CA PRO A 271 -17.67 32.98 3.86
C PRO A 271 -16.36 33.47 3.21
N ASP A 272 -15.86 34.62 3.67
CA ASP A 272 -14.59 35.20 3.21
C ASP A 272 -13.38 34.32 3.52
N MET A 273 -13.44 33.54 4.61
CA MET A 273 -12.43 32.57 4.99
C MET A 273 -13.05 31.20 5.25
N LEU A 274 -12.45 30.16 4.69
CA LEU A 274 -12.91 28.78 4.76
C LEU A 274 -11.76 27.84 5.12
N TYR A 275 -11.94 26.98 6.12
CA TYR A 275 -11.03 25.88 6.39
C TYR A 275 -11.48 24.63 5.64
N ILE A 276 -10.74 24.25 4.61
CA ILE A 276 -11.08 23.09 3.77
C ILE A 276 -9.79 22.30 3.46
N PRO A 277 -9.68 21.04 3.93
CA PRO A 277 -10.65 20.34 4.78
C PRO A 277 -10.76 20.94 6.19
N THR A 278 -11.83 20.58 6.92
CA THR A 278 -12.06 21.05 8.30
C THR A 278 -11.28 20.26 9.34
N ILE A 279 -10.60 19.21 8.90
CA ILE A 279 -9.67 18.41 9.70
C ILE A 279 -8.24 18.90 9.49
N PRO A 280 -7.35 18.70 10.47
CA PRO A 280 -5.94 19.02 10.29
C PRO A 280 -5.32 18.17 9.18
N VAL A 281 -4.44 18.79 8.41
CA VAL A 281 -3.72 18.16 7.29
C VAL A 281 -2.32 17.72 7.69
N LEU A 282 -1.78 18.24 8.79
CA LEU A 282 -0.45 17.90 9.30
C LEU A 282 -0.38 18.14 10.82
N PHE A 283 0.34 17.27 11.55
CA PHE A 283 0.58 17.33 13.01
C PHE A 283 -0.64 17.49 13.94
N GLY A 284 -1.85 17.32 13.40
CA GLY A 284 -3.09 17.48 14.17
C GLY A 284 -3.50 18.93 14.44
N ASP A 285 -2.71 19.92 14.01
CA ASP A 285 -2.95 21.33 14.29
C ASP A 285 -2.72 22.28 13.10
N ILE A 286 -2.23 21.76 11.97
CA ILE A 286 -2.06 22.54 10.73
C ILE A 286 -3.28 22.35 9.84
N TYR A 287 -3.83 23.46 9.35
CA TYR A 287 -5.02 23.49 8.50
C TYR A 287 -4.74 24.28 7.21
N PHE A 288 -5.43 23.89 6.13
CA PHE A 288 -5.53 24.74 4.95
C PHE A 288 -6.71 25.69 5.08
N ALA A 289 -6.47 26.95 4.76
CA ALA A 289 -7.49 27.99 4.70
C ALA A 289 -7.51 28.60 3.30
N TYR A 290 -8.71 28.79 2.77
CA TYR A 290 -8.98 29.59 1.59
C TYR A 290 -9.50 30.95 2.04
N GLU A 291 -8.94 32.03 1.50
CA GLU A 291 -9.37 33.40 1.75
C GLU A 291 -9.74 34.06 0.41
N LYS A 292 -10.91 34.70 0.36
CA LYS A 292 -11.35 35.46 -0.80
C LYS A 292 -10.52 36.72 -0.95
N TYR A 293 -10.13 37.03 -2.18
CA TYR A 293 -9.40 38.26 -2.45
C TYR A 293 -10.38 39.43 -2.65
N ASN A 294 -10.50 40.29 -1.63
CA ASN A 294 -11.27 41.53 -1.74
C ASN A 294 -10.44 42.62 -2.45
N SER A 295 -10.74 42.86 -3.73
CA SER A 295 -10.11 43.88 -4.58
C SER A 295 -10.35 45.34 -4.15
N THR A 296 -10.96 45.60 -2.98
CA THR A 296 -11.36 46.94 -2.50
C THR A 296 -10.37 47.61 -1.54
N MET A 297 -9.19 47.02 -1.31
CA MET A 297 -8.09 47.64 -0.57
C MET A 297 -6.87 47.94 -1.48
N LEU A 298 -7.06 48.80 -2.48
CA LEU A 298 -6.01 49.55 -3.17
C LEU A 298 -6.46 50.98 -3.43
#